data_AF-A0A924S795-F1
#
_entry.id   AF-A0A924S795-F1
#
_cell.length_a   1.000
_cell.length_b   1.000
_cell.length_c   1.000
_cell.angle_alpha   90.00
_cell.angle_beta   90.00
_cell.angle_gamma   90.00
#
_symmetry.space_group_name_H-M   'P 1'
#
loop_
_entity.id
_entity.type
_entity.pdbx_description
1 polymer ?
#
loop_
_entity_poly.entity_id
_entity_poly.type
_entity_poly.pdbx_seq_one_letter_code
_entity_poly.pdbx_strand_id
1 'polypeptide(L)'
;MITLTVLAIYLGCILTVHLRGRVRHSFWGQVFDHSGLLAPINVFLYAFSAVPNKPYIATSEFPELEPLRAHADTIRAEGLALMAQARMKSPDQRDDAGFNSFAKSGWKRFYLKWYDDAHPSAQRLCPRTTELLAGIPNVSAAMFATLPPGAVLNPHRDPYAGSMRYHLGLVTPNNDGCNIVVDGQPYSWRDGEGVIFDETFIHAAENRTDVERLILFCDVERPMRAGFARRFNHWFGRHVVAAAASPNEPGDRTGVINRLFFLSDRAGQLRRRYKAWNRTAYRLTKAGLTGGLVGALVVPSSVRTIQHAMSAKAGGHATDDRGRAPAPSLN
;
A
#
# COMPACT_ATOMS: atom_id res chain seq x y z
N MET A 1 -24.12 -6.32 20.11
CA MET A 1 -24.48 -6.95 18.81
C MET A 1 -23.74 -6.29 17.64
N ILE A 2 -23.85 -4.97 17.44
CA ILE A 2 -23.17 -4.25 16.34
C ILE A 2 -21.65 -4.52 16.28
N THR A 3 -20.94 -4.45 17.41
CA THR A 3 -19.48 -4.69 17.45
C THR A 3 -19.10 -6.10 16.99
N LEU A 4 -19.89 -7.10 17.38
CA LEU A 4 -19.67 -8.49 16.98
C LEU A 4 -19.94 -8.68 15.48
N THR A 5 -20.97 -8.02 14.95
CA THR A 5 -21.27 -8.03 13.51
C THR A 5 -20.16 -7.38 12.70
N VAL A 6 -19.65 -6.21 13.10
CA VAL A 6 -18.54 -5.53 12.43
C VAL A 6 -17.28 -6.38 12.46
N LEU A 7 -16.96 -6.99 13.61
CA LEU A 7 -15.82 -7.89 13.73
C LEU A 7 -15.97 -9.13 12.84
N ALA A 8 -17.16 -9.73 12.79
CA ALA A 8 -17.44 -10.89 11.94
C ALA A 8 -17.30 -10.54 10.45
N ILE A 9 -17.78 -9.38 10.01
CA ILE A 9 -17.61 -8.89 8.63
C ILE A 9 -16.11 -8.69 8.34
N TYR A 10 -15.37 -8.04 9.23
CA TYR A 10 -13.93 -7.81 9.06
C TYR A 10 -13.15 -9.13 8.94
N LEU A 11 -13.41 -10.09 9.82
CA LEU A 11 -12.80 -11.42 9.76
C LEU A 11 -13.22 -12.18 8.49
N GLY A 12 -14.47 -12.04 8.07
CA GLY A 12 -14.97 -12.56 6.79
C GLY A 12 -14.19 -11.99 5.60
N CYS A 13 -13.94 -10.67 5.59
CA CYS A 13 -13.11 -10.05 4.55
C CYS A 13 -11.68 -10.59 4.56
N ILE A 14 -11.03 -10.71 5.72
CA ILE A 14 -9.69 -11.30 5.83
C ILE A 14 -9.69 -12.72 5.27
N LEU A 15 -10.69 -13.52 5.63
CA LEU A 15 -10.83 -14.90 5.16
C LEU A 15 -11.02 -14.95 3.64
N THR A 16 -11.82 -14.05 3.06
CA THR A 16 -11.97 -13.93 1.60
C THR A 16 -10.61 -13.63 0.94
N VAL A 17 -9.85 -12.65 1.45
CA VAL A 17 -8.51 -12.33 0.92
C VAL A 17 -7.53 -13.49 1.08
N HIS A 18 -7.64 -14.26 2.18
CA HIS A 18 -6.80 -15.42 2.45
C HIS A 18 -7.10 -16.58 1.50
N LEU A 19 -8.37 -16.89 1.27
CA LEU A 19 -8.82 -18.04 0.49
C LEU A 19 -8.83 -17.80 -1.02
N ARG A 20 -8.76 -16.53 -1.45
CA ARG A 20 -8.78 -16.11 -2.86
C ARG A 20 -7.69 -16.79 -3.72
N GLY A 21 -6.48 -16.96 -3.18
CA GLY A 21 -5.35 -17.55 -3.90
C GLY A 21 -5.10 -19.02 -3.56
N ARG A 22 -4.37 -19.70 -4.45
CA ARG A 22 -3.79 -21.02 -4.22
C ARG A 22 -2.61 -20.95 -3.27
N VAL A 23 -1.73 -19.97 -3.46
CA VAL A 23 -0.57 -19.72 -2.60
C VAL A 23 -1.00 -18.80 -1.45
N ARG A 24 -0.63 -19.17 -0.22
CA ARG A 24 -1.07 -18.48 0.99
C ARG A 24 0.08 -18.28 1.98
N HIS A 25 0.09 -17.13 2.64
CA HIS A 25 0.88 -16.94 3.85
C HIS A 25 0.20 -17.66 5.03
N SER A 26 0.90 -17.76 6.16
CA SER A 26 0.25 -18.18 7.40
C SER A 26 -0.92 -17.25 7.73
N PHE A 27 -2.06 -17.81 8.15
CA PHE A 27 -3.27 -17.05 8.43
C PHE A 27 -3.02 -15.93 9.48
N TRP A 28 -2.34 -16.27 10.58
CA TRP A 28 -2.00 -15.30 11.62
C TRP A 28 -1.00 -14.24 11.14
N GLY A 29 -0.08 -14.60 10.25
CA GLY A 29 0.80 -13.62 9.60
C GLY A 29 0.02 -12.60 8.79
N GLN A 30 -1.03 -13.02 8.07
CA GLN A 30 -1.86 -12.15 7.26
C GLN A 30 -2.77 -11.23 8.08
N VAL A 31 -3.34 -11.70 9.19
CA VAL A 31 -4.22 -10.90 10.07
C VAL A 31 -3.51 -9.65 10.60
N PHE A 32 -2.20 -9.76 10.86
CA PHE A 32 -1.38 -8.67 11.39
C PHE A 32 -0.53 -7.94 10.34
N ASP A 33 -0.65 -8.33 9.07
CA ASP A 33 0.01 -7.66 7.95
C ASP A 33 -0.85 -6.51 7.39
N HIS A 34 -0.23 -5.60 6.64
CA HIS A 34 -0.89 -4.46 5.99
C HIS A 34 -2.06 -4.88 5.09
N SER A 35 -1.98 -6.08 4.51
CA SER A 35 -3.05 -6.70 3.72
C SER A 35 -4.31 -7.05 4.53
N GLY A 36 -4.18 -7.33 5.83
CA GLY A 36 -5.32 -7.58 6.73
C GLY A 36 -6.11 -6.31 7.01
N LEU A 37 -5.41 -5.18 7.21
CA LEU A 37 -6.04 -3.88 7.49
C LEU A 37 -6.90 -3.40 6.31
N LEU A 38 -6.40 -3.56 5.08
CA LEU A 38 -7.12 -3.16 3.86
C LEU A 38 -8.08 -4.24 3.35
N ALA A 39 -8.26 -5.36 4.06
CA ALA A 39 -9.09 -6.46 3.58
C ALA A 39 -10.54 -6.05 3.22
N PRO A 40 -11.27 -5.23 4.01
CA PRO A 40 -12.61 -4.79 3.60
C PRO A 40 -12.62 -3.96 2.33
N ILE A 41 -11.64 -3.07 2.17
CA ILE A 41 -11.47 -2.23 0.99
C ILE A 41 -11.14 -3.12 -0.22
N ASN A 42 -10.23 -4.07 -0.06
CA ASN A 42 -9.85 -4.99 -1.14
C ASN A 42 -11.02 -5.89 -1.54
N VAL A 43 -11.81 -6.41 -0.60
CA VAL A 43 -13.02 -7.20 -0.91
C VAL A 43 -14.04 -6.37 -1.68
N PHE A 44 -14.24 -5.10 -1.30
CA PHE A 44 -15.04 -4.17 -2.08
C PHE A 44 -14.50 -4.01 -3.50
N LEU A 45 -13.20 -3.77 -3.66
CA LEU A 45 -12.58 -3.58 -4.97
C LEU A 45 -12.66 -4.84 -5.85
N TYR A 46 -12.46 -6.03 -5.27
CA TYR A 46 -12.64 -7.30 -5.98
C TYR A 46 -14.09 -7.50 -6.44
N ALA A 47 -15.06 -7.19 -5.58
CA ALA A 47 -16.48 -7.38 -5.89
C ALA A 47 -16.95 -6.49 -7.06
N PHE A 48 -16.37 -5.29 -7.18
CA PHE A 48 -16.72 -4.33 -8.24
C PHE A 48 -15.71 -4.29 -9.39
N SER A 49 -14.70 -5.18 -9.42
CA SER A 49 -13.71 -5.28 -10.49
C SER A 49 -14.38 -5.62 -11.83
N ALA A 50 -14.05 -4.88 -12.89
CA ALA A 50 -14.51 -5.16 -14.25
C ALA A 50 -13.67 -6.23 -14.96
N VAL A 51 -12.43 -6.42 -14.50
CA VAL A 51 -11.55 -7.49 -14.97
C VAL A 51 -11.68 -8.75 -14.10
N PRO A 52 -11.43 -9.95 -14.66
CA PRO A 52 -11.54 -11.20 -13.91
C PRO A 52 -10.64 -11.22 -12.67
N ASN A 53 -11.15 -11.85 -11.61
CA ASN A 53 -10.39 -12.03 -10.38
C ASN A 53 -9.40 -13.21 -10.50
N LYS A 54 -8.34 -13.03 -11.30
CA LYS A 54 -7.33 -14.05 -11.61
C LYS A 54 -5.90 -13.49 -11.46
N PRO A 55 -4.88 -14.34 -11.25
CA PRO A 55 -3.50 -13.92 -11.07
C PRO A 55 -2.96 -13.09 -12.24
N TYR A 56 -3.15 -13.57 -13.47
CA TYR A 56 -2.82 -12.86 -14.70
C TYR A 56 -4.08 -12.45 -15.45
N ILE A 57 -4.00 -11.30 -16.10
CA ILE A 57 -5.07 -10.75 -16.94
C ILE A 57 -4.51 -10.50 -18.34
N ALA A 58 -5.34 -10.72 -19.36
CA ALA A 58 -4.95 -10.45 -20.74
C ALA A 58 -4.67 -8.96 -20.92
N THR A 59 -3.57 -8.63 -21.60
CA THR A 59 -3.21 -7.25 -21.93
C THR A 59 -4.25 -6.55 -22.80
N SER A 60 -5.04 -7.30 -23.56
CA SER A 60 -6.16 -6.80 -24.36
C SER A 60 -7.28 -6.17 -23.55
N GLU A 61 -7.37 -6.45 -22.23
CA GLU A 61 -8.31 -5.79 -21.31
C GLU A 61 -7.88 -4.35 -20.98
N PHE A 62 -6.66 -3.96 -21.37
CA PHE A 62 -6.04 -2.65 -21.10
C PHE A 62 -5.46 -2.04 -22.39
N PRO A 63 -6.30 -1.78 -23.42
CA PRO A 63 -5.85 -1.30 -24.72
C PRO A 63 -5.11 0.04 -24.65
N GLU A 64 -5.34 0.85 -23.62
CA GLU A 64 -4.66 2.11 -23.37
C GLU A 64 -3.14 1.96 -23.10
N LEU A 65 -2.67 0.76 -22.79
CA LEU A 65 -1.24 0.47 -22.59
C LEU A 65 -0.50 0.14 -23.89
N GLU A 66 -1.23 -0.08 -24.98
CA GLU A 66 -0.67 -0.41 -26.29
C GLU A 66 0.37 0.62 -26.78
N PRO A 67 0.19 1.94 -26.61
CA PRO A 67 1.21 2.91 -26.97
C PRO A 67 2.57 2.67 -26.28
N LEU A 68 2.59 2.17 -25.05
CA LEU A 68 3.84 1.84 -24.35
C LEU A 68 4.53 0.66 -25.03
N ARG A 69 3.78 -0.39 -25.35
CA ARG A 69 4.30 -1.57 -26.06
C ARG A 69 4.79 -1.22 -27.47
N ALA A 70 4.02 -0.44 -28.22
CA ALA A 70 4.35 -0.01 -29.57
C ALA A 70 5.63 0.84 -29.64
N HIS A 71 5.98 1.53 -28.55
CA HIS A 71 7.19 2.34 -28.44
C HIS A 71 8.25 1.70 -27.52
N ALA A 72 8.22 0.39 -27.32
CA ALA A 72 9.12 -0.33 -26.42
C ALA A 72 10.60 -0.03 -26.70
N ASP A 73 11.01 0.08 -27.97
CA ASP A 73 12.40 0.39 -28.33
C ASP A 73 12.85 1.78 -27.86
N THR A 74 11.98 2.78 -27.94
CA THR A 74 12.27 4.14 -27.45
C THR A 74 12.39 4.13 -25.93
N ILE A 75 11.44 3.48 -25.25
CA ILE A 75 11.43 3.34 -23.79
C ILE A 75 12.67 2.56 -23.31
N ARG A 76 13.05 1.51 -24.02
CA ARG A 76 14.25 0.71 -23.80
C ARG A 76 15.51 1.55 -23.91
N ALA A 77 15.63 2.40 -24.93
CA ALA A 77 16.79 3.26 -25.12
C ALA A 77 16.96 4.24 -23.95
N GLU A 78 15.87 4.89 -23.49
CA GLU A 78 15.91 5.77 -22.32
C GLU A 78 16.27 5.02 -21.03
N GLY A 79 15.71 3.82 -20.82
CA GLY A 79 16.04 2.97 -19.68
C GLY A 79 17.50 2.51 -19.66
N LEU A 80 18.06 2.12 -20.81
CA LEU A 80 19.48 1.77 -20.95
C LEU A 80 20.40 2.96 -20.66
N ALA A 81 20.03 4.17 -21.11
CA ALA A 81 20.79 5.38 -20.82
C ALA A 81 20.85 5.67 -19.31
N LEU A 82 19.74 5.45 -18.58
CA LEU A 82 19.71 5.57 -17.12
C LEU A 82 20.62 4.54 -16.43
N MET A 83 20.64 3.29 -16.91
CA MET A 83 21.52 2.24 -16.38
C MET A 83 22.99 2.62 -16.57
N ALA A 84 23.37 3.06 -17.77
CA ALA A 84 24.74 3.47 -18.09
C ALA A 84 25.23 4.64 -17.22
N GLN A 85 24.33 5.54 -16.81
CA GLN A 85 24.64 6.66 -15.93
C GLN A 85 24.54 6.33 -14.43
N ALA A 86 24.27 5.07 -14.07
CA ALA A 86 24.06 4.61 -12.69
C ALA A 86 22.99 5.42 -11.92
N ARG A 87 21.94 5.87 -12.63
CA ARG A 87 20.87 6.70 -12.04
C ARG A 87 19.79 5.89 -11.32
N MET A 88 19.73 4.59 -11.56
CA MET A 88 18.79 3.69 -10.86
C MET A 88 19.32 3.35 -9.47
N LYS A 89 18.49 3.59 -8.45
CA LYS A 89 18.87 3.42 -7.05
C LYS A 89 18.20 2.19 -6.46
N SER A 90 18.91 1.47 -5.59
CA SER A 90 18.24 0.53 -4.70
C SER A 90 17.39 1.31 -3.69
N PRO A 91 16.27 0.73 -3.22
CA PRO A 91 15.47 1.34 -2.15
C PRO A 91 16.36 1.62 -0.94
N ASP A 92 16.48 2.89 -0.52
CA ASP A 92 17.11 3.21 0.77
C ASP A 92 16.12 2.85 1.88
N GLN A 93 16.62 2.25 2.96
CA GLN A 93 15.85 1.84 4.14
C GLN A 93 15.03 2.98 4.77
N ARG A 94 15.33 4.22 4.41
CA ARG A 94 14.72 5.44 4.97
C ARG A 94 13.59 6.02 4.15
N ASP A 95 13.55 5.76 2.85
CA ASP A 95 12.68 6.51 1.93
C ASP A 95 11.60 5.66 1.26
N ASP A 96 11.65 4.33 1.36
CA ASP A 96 10.73 3.44 0.64
C ASP A 96 10.27 2.21 1.43
N ALA A 97 9.36 2.44 2.38
CA ALA A 97 8.89 1.42 3.31
C ALA A 97 8.27 0.18 2.62
N GLY A 98 7.73 0.34 1.41
CA GLY A 98 7.10 -0.74 0.64
C GLY A 98 8.09 -1.69 -0.05
N PHE A 99 9.32 -1.23 -0.33
CA PHE A 99 10.32 -1.99 -1.11
C PHE A 99 11.61 -2.30 -0.31
N ASN A 100 11.63 -2.01 0.99
CA ASN A 100 12.77 -2.25 1.88
C ASN A 100 13.25 -3.72 1.90
N SER A 101 12.35 -4.68 1.70
CA SER A 101 12.70 -6.11 1.60
C SER A 101 13.48 -6.45 0.34
N PHE A 102 13.39 -5.63 -0.72
CA PHE A 102 14.05 -5.84 -2.00
C PHE A 102 15.42 -5.16 -2.10
N ALA A 103 15.77 -4.27 -1.18
CA ALA A 103 17.10 -3.65 -1.16
C ALA A 103 18.23 -4.70 -1.07
N LYS A 104 17.98 -5.84 -0.40
CA LYS A 104 18.96 -6.92 -0.23
C LYS A 104 19.17 -7.79 -1.47
N SER A 105 18.28 -7.73 -2.47
CA SER A 105 18.39 -8.51 -3.71
C SER A 105 19.13 -7.76 -4.82
N GLY A 106 19.58 -6.53 -4.56
CA GLY A 106 20.21 -5.68 -5.58
C GLY A 106 19.21 -5.07 -6.56
N TRP A 107 17.90 -5.19 -6.30
CA TRP A 107 16.86 -4.53 -7.08
C TRP A 107 17.07 -3.01 -7.07
N LYS A 108 16.91 -2.40 -8.25
CA LYS A 108 17.03 -0.94 -8.43
C LYS A 108 15.83 -0.42 -9.18
N ARG A 109 15.48 0.84 -8.93
CA ARG A 109 14.38 1.53 -9.60
C ARG A 109 14.71 2.98 -9.94
N PHE A 110 13.93 3.53 -10.86
CA PHE A 110 13.87 4.96 -11.18
C PHE A 110 12.43 5.36 -11.49
N TYR A 111 11.81 6.19 -10.65
CA TYR A 111 10.42 6.62 -10.87
C TYR A 111 10.31 7.57 -12.05
N LEU A 112 9.33 7.32 -12.90
CA LEU A 112 8.93 8.18 -13.99
C LEU A 112 7.73 9.04 -13.58
N LYS A 113 6.77 8.42 -12.89
CA LYS A 113 5.48 9.01 -12.50
C LYS A 113 5.04 8.47 -11.14
N TRP A 114 4.43 9.32 -10.32
CA TRP A 114 3.72 8.91 -9.11
C TRP A 114 2.44 9.74 -8.90
N TYR A 115 1.31 9.11 -9.20
CA TYR A 115 -0.08 9.60 -9.30
C TYR A 115 -0.30 10.82 -10.20
N ASP A 116 0.48 11.87 -10.00
CA ASP A 116 0.41 13.14 -10.72
C ASP A 116 1.55 13.27 -11.75
N ASP A 117 2.14 14.46 -11.85
CA ASP A 117 3.14 14.80 -12.84
C ASP A 117 4.37 13.90 -12.74
N ALA A 118 5.02 13.73 -13.89
CA ALA A 118 6.34 13.10 -13.94
C ALA A 118 7.33 13.85 -13.04
N HIS A 119 8.27 13.11 -12.45
CA HIS A 119 9.36 13.71 -11.70
C HIS A 119 10.16 14.65 -12.62
N PRO A 120 10.61 15.84 -12.16
CA PRO A 120 11.41 16.74 -13.00
C PRO A 120 12.68 16.07 -13.56
N SER A 121 13.27 15.16 -12.79
CA SER A 121 14.37 14.30 -13.23
C SER A 121 13.96 13.36 -14.37
N ALA A 122 12.78 12.75 -14.29
CA ALA A 122 12.23 11.87 -15.31
C ALA A 122 11.89 12.62 -16.62
N GLN A 123 11.29 13.81 -16.55
CA GLN A 123 10.99 14.61 -17.75
C GLN A 123 12.25 14.96 -18.54
N ARG A 124 13.35 15.22 -17.83
CA ARG A 124 14.64 15.56 -18.44
C ARG A 124 15.35 14.34 -19.03
N LEU A 125 15.34 13.22 -18.32
CA LEU A 125 16.14 12.03 -18.67
C LEU A 125 15.39 11.03 -19.55
N CYS A 126 14.06 11.01 -19.49
CA CYS A 126 13.19 10.10 -20.20
C CYS A 126 12.00 10.84 -20.85
N PRO A 127 12.24 11.91 -21.64
CA PRO A 127 11.19 12.78 -22.14
C PRO A 127 10.10 12.03 -22.91
N ARG A 128 10.49 11.08 -23.77
CA ARG A 128 9.52 10.35 -24.60
C ARG A 128 8.68 9.40 -23.75
N THR A 129 9.29 8.67 -22.81
CA THR A 129 8.54 7.79 -21.90
C THR A 129 7.59 8.61 -21.02
N THR A 130 8.01 9.76 -20.50
CA THR A 130 7.14 10.61 -19.69
C THR A 130 5.98 11.21 -20.47
N GLU A 131 6.18 11.57 -21.74
CA GLU A 131 5.12 12.05 -22.63
C GLU A 131 4.08 10.96 -22.90
N LEU A 132 4.51 9.73 -23.21
CA LEU A 132 3.61 8.59 -23.40
C LEU A 132 2.77 8.33 -22.13
N LEU A 133 3.41 8.34 -20.96
CA LEU A 133 2.74 8.15 -19.67
C LEU A 133 1.76 9.28 -19.30
N ALA A 134 2.00 10.51 -19.77
CA ALA A 134 1.08 11.62 -19.59
C ALA A 134 -0.21 11.43 -20.41
N GLY A 135 -0.12 10.76 -21.56
CA GLY A 135 -1.28 10.38 -22.38
C GLY A 135 -2.13 9.25 -21.80
N ILE A 136 -1.68 8.59 -20.73
CA ILE A 136 -2.34 7.42 -20.12
C ILE A 136 -2.69 7.74 -18.66
N PRO A 137 -3.81 8.46 -18.40
CA PRO A 137 -4.11 9.01 -17.08
C PRO A 137 -4.41 7.95 -16.01
N ASN A 138 -4.80 6.74 -16.40
CA ASN A 138 -5.05 5.64 -15.48
C ASN A 138 -3.76 4.91 -15.02
N VAL A 139 -2.61 5.19 -15.62
CA VAL A 139 -1.32 4.78 -15.04
C VAL A 139 -1.04 5.69 -13.84
N SER A 140 -1.20 5.13 -12.65
CA SER A 140 -1.02 5.85 -11.39
C SER A 140 0.46 5.97 -11.07
N ALA A 141 1.26 4.90 -11.17
CA ALA A 141 2.70 4.97 -10.96
C ALA A 141 3.43 4.29 -12.10
N ALA A 142 4.62 4.80 -12.43
CA ALA A 142 5.48 4.16 -13.41
C ALA A 142 6.95 4.31 -13.03
N MET A 143 7.74 3.28 -13.27
CA MET A 143 9.18 3.29 -13.02
C MET A 143 9.91 2.32 -13.94
N PHE A 144 11.20 2.60 -14.17
CA PHE A 144 12.11 1.55 -14.61
C PHE A 144 12.53 0.71 -13.40
N ALA A 145 12.58 -0.60 -13.56
CA ALA A 145 13.01 -1.51 -12.51
C ALA A 145 13.98 -2.55 -13.05
N THR A 146 15.12 -2.73 -12.36
CA THR A 146 16.11 -3.76 -12.72
C THR A 146 16.19 -4.87 -11.70
N LEU A 147 16.44 -6.08 -12.19
CA LEU A 147 16.69 -7.27 -11.37
C LEU A 147 18.01 -7.91 -11.80
N PRO A 148 19.08 -7.84 -10.98
CA PRO A 148 20.40 -8.31 -11.38
C PRO A 148 20.48 -9.85 -11.45
N PRO A 149 21.53 -10.39 -12.10
CA PRO A 149 21.83 -11.83 -12.09
C PRO A 149 21.84 -12.43 -10.69
N GLY A 150 21.25 -13.62 -10.54
CA GLY A 150 21.14 -14.35 -9.27
C GLY A 150 20.15 -13.78 -8.26
N ALA A 151 19.48 -12.66 -8.56
CA ALA A 151 18.59 -12.01 -7.60
C ALA A 151 17.26 -12.75 -7.41
N VAL A 152 16.77 -12.76 -6.16
CA VAL A 152 15.48 -13.31 -5.78
C VAL A 152 14.69 -12.28 -4.97
N LEU A 153 13.48 -11.98 -5.42
CA LEU A 153 12.46 -11.25 -4.69
C LEU A 153 11.53 -12.26 -4.03
N ASN A 154 11.62 -12.33 -2.70
CA ASN A 154 10.83 -13.28 -1.91
C ASN A 154 9.32 -13.11 -2.12
N PRO A 155 8.53 -14.18 -1.90
CA PRO A 155 7.07 -14.11 -2.00
C PRO A 155 6.48 -13.00 -1.12
N HIS A 156 5.70 -12.12 -1.75
CA HIS A 156 5.01 -10.99 -1.11
C HIS A 156 3.68 -10.72 -1.82
N ARG A 157 2.89 -9.80 -1.28
CA ARG A 157 1.69 -9.27 -1.94
C ARG A 157 1.55 -7.80 -1.60
N ASP A 158 0.95 -7.06 -2.51
CA ASP A 158 0.69 -5.65 -2.30
C ASP A 158 -0.57 -5.47 -1.45
N PRO A 159 -0.61 -4.41 -0.61
CA PRO A 159 -1.67 -4.25 0.37
C PRO A 159 -2.98 -3.74 -0.25
N TYR A 160 -2.95 -3.16 -1.46
CA TYR A 160 -4.08 -2.44 -2.05
C TYR A 160 -4.50 -3.03 -3.40
N ALA A 161 -5.78 -3.35 -3.54
CA ALA A 161 -6.36 -3.93 -4.75
C ALA A 161 -6.86 -2.89 -5.76
N GLY A 162 -6.53 -1.61 -5.62
CA GLY A 162 -7.06 -0.58 -6.52
C GLY A 162 -6.29 -0.38 -7.81
N SER A 163 -5.16 -1.08 -7.95
CA SER A 163 -4.35 -1.13 -9.15
C SER A 163 -4.18 -2.57 -9.63
N MET A 164 -3.60 -2.65 -10.83
CA MET A 164 -3.14 -3.83 -11.52
C MET A 164 -1.71 -3.54 -11.97
N ARG A 165 -0.81 -4.50 -11.85
CA ARG A 165 0.59 -4.33 -12.20
C ARG A 165 0.87 -4.74 -13.63
N TYR A 166 1.33 -3.79 -14.43
CA TYR A 166 1.80 -4.00 -15.79
C TYR A 166 3.33 -3.99 -15.82
N HIS A 167 3.93 -5.01 -16.43
CA HIS A 167 5.34 -5.02 -16.78
C HIS A 167 5.50 -5.13 -18.30
N LEU A 168 6.33 -4.27 -18.89
CA LEU A 168 6.81 -4.38 -20.26
C LEU A 168 8.30 -4.77 -20.24
N GLY A 169 8.64 -5.88 -20.89
CA GLY A 169 10.03 -6.31 -21.05
C GLY A 169 10.80 -5.35 -21.96
N LEU A 170 11.95 -4.84 -21.51
CA LEU A 170 12.77 -3.91 -22.29
C LEU A 170 14.15 -4.51 -22.61
N VAL A 171 14.83 -4.99 -21.58
CA VAL A 171 16.04 -5.80 -21.72
C VAL A 171 15.88 -6.98 -20.79
N THR A 172 15.66 -8.14 -21.36
CA THR A 172 15.40 -9.35 -20.61
C THR A 172 16.35 -10.43 -21.08
N PRO A 173 16.63 -11.44 -20.23
CA PRO A 173 17.42 -12.58 -20.65
C PRO A 173 16.74 -13.42 -21.76
N ASN A 174 15.47 -13.14 -22.09
CA ASN A 174 14.62 -13.95 -22.96
C ASN A 174 14.67 -15.46 -22.62
N ASN A 175 14.80 -15.76 -21.32
CA ASN A 175 15.00 -17.10 -20.77
C ASN A 175 14.05 -17.34 -19.59
N ASP A 176 13.61 -18.58 -19.38
CA ASP A 176 12.68 -18.95 -18.30
C ASP A 176 13.30 -18.91 -16.89
N GLY A 177 14.62 -18.86 -16.81
CA GLY A 177 15.36 -18.58 -15.59
C GLY A 177 15.09 -17.18 -15.02
N CYS A 178 14.52 -16.26 -15.81
CA CYS A 178 14.07 -14.95 -15.34
C CYS A 178 12.55 -14.83 -15.42
N ASN A 179 11.89 -15.02 -14.28
CA ASN A 179 10.44 -15.14 -14.19
C ASN A 179 9.84 -14.47 -12.96
N ILE A 180 8.53 -14.23 -13.03
CA ILE A 180 7.65 -13.94 -11.90
C ILE A 180 6.65 -15.07 -11.76
N VAL A 181 6.40 -15.50 -10.53
CA VAL A 181 5.38 -16.48 -10.19
C VAL A 181 4.30 -15.77 -9.41
N VAL A 182 3.08 -15.69 -9.95
CA VAL A 182 1.91 -15.08 -9.31
C VAL A 182 0.89 -16.16 -9.01
N ASP A 183 0.59 -16.36 -7.72
CA ASP A 183 -0.29 -17.43 -7.23
C ASP A 183 0.05 -18.84 -7.76
N GLY A 184 1.35 -19.13 -7.88
CA GLY A 184 1.87 -20.40 -8.38
C GLY A 184 1.90 -20.53 -9.91
N GLN A 185 1.56 -19.47 -10.66
CA GLN A 185 1.63 -19.45 -12.12
C GLN A 185 2.87 -18.67 -12.58
N PRO A 186 3.82 -19.30 -13.28
CA PRO A 186 5.02 -18.62 -13.76
C PRO A 186 4.73 -17.80 -15.03
N TYR A 187 5.45 -16.69 -15.17
CA TYR A 187 5.58 -15.90 -16.40
C TYR A 187 7.04 -15.45 -16.55
N SER A 188 7.61 -15.70 -17.72
CA SER A 188 8.98 -15.31 -18.05
C SER A 188 8.94 -14.06 -18.93
N TRP A 189 9.70 -13.02 -18.58
CA TRP A 189 9.72 -11.80 -19.40
C TRP A 189 10.40 -12.04 -20.74
N ARG A 190 9.89 -11.37 -21.76
CA ARG A 190 10.44 -11.28 -23.12
C ARG A 190 10.49 -9.82 -23.54
N ASP A 191 11.47 -9.49 -24.37
CA ASP A 191 11.63 -8.11 -24.86
C ASP A 191 10.43 -7.71 -25.72
N GLY A 192 9.89 -6.51 -25.47
CA GLY A 192 8.72 -5.97 -26.16
C GLY A 192 7.38 -6.58 -25.74
N GLU A 193 7.37 -7.57 -24.85
CA GLU A 193 6.14 -8.20 -24.38
C GLU A 193 5.64 -7.59 -23.06
N GLY A 194 4.33 -7.40 -22.99
CA GLY A 194 3.64 -6.90 -21.81
C GLY A 194 2.97 -8.04 -21.02
N VAL A 195 2.98 -7.93 -19.69
CA VAL A 195 2.21 -8.79 -18.79
C VAL A 195 1.46 -7.96 -17.78
N ILE A 196 0.21 -8.34 -17.49
CA ILE A 196 -0.60 -7.75 -16.43
C ILE A 196 -0.93 -8.81 -15.40
N PHE A 197 -0.69 -8.50 -14.14
CA PHE A 197 -1.06 -9.35 -13.04
C PHE A 197 -1.65 -8.54 -11.89
N ASP A 198 -2.41 -9.24 -11.06
CA ASP A 198 -2.97 -8.67 -9.86
C ASP A 198 -1.98 -8.85 -8.69
N GLU A 199 -1.32 -7.77 -8.31
CA GLU A 199 -0.27 -7.69 -7.30
C GLU A 199 -0.74 -8.06 -5.89
N THR A 200 -2.06 -8.17 -5.66
CA THR A 200 -2.60 -8.60 -4.37
C THR A 200 -2.63 -10.13 -4.21
N PHE A 201 -2.39 -10.89 -5.29
CA PHE A 201 -1.98 -12.30 -5.14
C PHE A 201 -0.54 -12.39 -4.64
N ILE A 202 -0.20 -13.51 -3.99
CA ILE A 202 1.19 -13.72 -3.58
C ILE A 202 2.02 -13.92 -4.83
N HIS A 203 3.08 -13.13 -4.96
CA HIS A 203 3.98 -13.17 -6.07
C HIS A 203 5.45 -13.10 -5.64
N ALA A 204 6.31 -13.75 -6.42
CA ALA A 204 7.75 -13.78 -6.24
C ALA A 204 8.41 -13.63 -7.60
N ALA A 205 9.60 -13.03 -7.66
CA ALA A 205 10.34 -12.87 -8.91
C ALA A 205 11.78 -13.30 -8.72
N GLU A 206 12.39 -13.84 -9.76
CA GLU A 206 13.78 -14.25 -9.73
C GLU A 206 14.46 -14.02 -11.07
N ASN A 207 15.77 -13.86 -11.03
CA ASN A 207 16.63 -13.84 -12.20
C ASN A 207 17.79 -14.82 -11.99
N ARG A 208 17.62 -16.06 -12.41
CA ARG A 208 18.63 -17.12 -12.35
C ARG A 208 19.58 -17.13 -13.56
N THR A 209 19.58 -16.05 -14.34
CA THR A 209 20.41 -15.90 -15.53
C THR A 209 21.61 -14.98 -15.25
N ASP A 210 22.45 -14.77 -16.25
CA ASP A 210 23.64 -13.92 -16.23
C ASP A 210 23.40 -12.50 -16.79
N VAL A 211 22.18 -12.20 -17.27
CA VAL A 211 21.81 -10.90 -17.83
C VAL A 211 20.95 -10.10 -16.86
N GLU A 212 21.28 -8.83 -16.60
CA GLU A 212 20.43 -7.94 -15.79
C GLU A 212 19.12 -7.64 -16.54
N ARG A 213 17.98 -7.86 -15.86
CA ARG A 213 16.67 -7.65 -16.44
C ARG A 213 16.18 -6.23 -16.16
N LEU A 214 15.90 -5.46 -17.20
CA LEU A 214 15.22 -4.17 -17.18
C LEU A 214 13.79 -4.28 -17.70
N ILE A 215 12.84 -3.74 -16.95
CA ILE A 215 11.43 -3.61 -17.35
C ILE A 215 10.93 -2.18 -17.15
N LEU A 216 9.89 -1.80 -17.92
CA LEU A 216 9.00 -0.73 -17.50
C LEU A 216 7.91 -1.34 -16.61
N PHE A 217 7.77 -0.79 -15.42
CA PHE A 217 6.77 -1.16 -14.44
C PHE A 217 5.73 -0.06 -14.39
N CYS A 218 4.44 -0.40 -14.46
CA CYS A 218 3.34 0.53 -14.27
C CYS A 218 2.29 -0.05 -13.31
N ASP A 219 1.87 0.74 -12.33
CA ASP A 219 0.63 0.47 -11.60
C ASP A 219 -0.52 1.17 -12.34
N VAL A 220 -1.44 0.37 -12.87
CA VAL A 220 -2.58 0.79 -13.69
C VAL A 220 -3.83 0.70 -12.84
N GLU A 221 -4.65 1.75 -12.80
CA GLU A 221 -5.88 1.77 -11.99
C GLU A 221 -6.80 0.60 -12.39
N ARG A 222 -7.25 -0.18 -11.41
CA ARG A 222 -8.14 -1.32 -11.64
C ARG A 222 -9.44 -0.85 -12.31
N PRO A 223 -9.82 -1.45 -13.46
CA PRO A 223 -11.11 -1.16 -14.08
C PRO A 223 -12.26 -1.59 -13.16
N MET A 224 -13.21 -0.70 -12.92
CA MET A 224 -14.35 -0.92 -12.03
C MET A 224 -15.68 -0.95 -12.82
N ARG A 225 -16.56 -1.92 -12.52
CA ARG A 225 -17.88 -2.09 -13.19
C ARG A 225 -18.83 -0.95 -12.90
N ALA A 226 -18.76 -0.39 -11.68
CA ALA A 226 -19.67 0.65 -11.22
C ALA A 226 -18.96 2.01 -11.12
N GLY A 227 -19.61 3.07 -11.59
CA GLY A 227 -19.04 4.43 -11.56
C GLY A 227 -18.71 4.93 -10.14
N PHE A 228 -19.53 4.59 -9.15
CA PHE A 228 -19.24 4.97 -7.76
C PHE A 228 -18.00 4.25 -7.21
N ALA A 229 -17.81 2.97 -7.55
CA ALA A 229 -16.65 2.20 -7.13
C ALA A 229 -15.38 2.71 -7.81
N ARG A 230 -15.46 3.11 -9.09
CA ARG A 230 -14.38 3.80 -9.81
C ARG A 230 -13.96 5.10 -9.12
N ARG A 231 -14.93 5.98 -8.81
CA ARG A 231 -14.64 7.25 -8.10
C ARG A 231 -14.00 7.01 -6.73
N PHE A 232 -14.51 6.01 -6.00
CA PHE A 232 -13.93 5.63 -4.71
C PHE A 232 -12.49 5.13 -4.86
N ASN A 233 -12.23 4.23 -5.82
CA ASN A 233 -10.91 3.68 -6.09
C ASN A 233 -9.90 4.77 -6.44
N HIS A 234 -10.29 5.66 -7.36
CA HIS A 234 -9.49 6.80 -7.78
C HIS A 234 -9.17 7.74 -6.60
N TRP A 235 -10.19 8.11 -5.82
CA TRP A 235 -10.01 8.96 -4.64
C TRP A 235 -9.10 8.30 -3.59
N PHE A 236 -9.34 7.02 -3.28
CA PHE A 236 -8.58 6.30 -2.26
C PHE A 236 -7.11 6.16 -2.68
N GLY A 237 -6.86 5.80 -3.95
CA GLY A 237 -5.51 5.77 -4.51
C GLY A 237 -4.81 7.12 -4.33
N ARG A 238 -5.42 8.22 -4.81
CA ARG A 238 -4.82 9.56 -4.78
C ARG A 238 -4.58 10.14 -3.39
N HIS A 239 -5.42 9.81 -2.42
CA HIS A 239 -5.34 10.46 -1.10
C HIS A 239 -4.73 9.58 0.00
N VAL A 240 -4.80 8.26 -0.15
CA VAL A 240 -4.33 7.32 0.87
C VAL A 240 -3.07 6.60 0.41
N VAL A 241 -3.05 6.10 -0.82
CA VAL A 241 -1.93 5.31 -1.34
C VAL A 241 -0.83 6.20 -1.91
N ALA A 242 -1.20 7.25 -2.64
CA ALA A 242 -0.25 8.22 -3.21
C ALA A 242 0.56 8.93 -2.14
N ALA A 243 0.06 8.96 -0.90
CA ALA A 243 0.81 9.39 0.25
C ALA A 243 2.17 8.69 0.22
N ALA A 244 2.26 7.36 0.02
CA ALA A 244 3.45 6.50 0.12
C ALA A 244 4.60 6.70 -0.92
N ALA A 245 4.63 7.78 -1.71
CA ALA A 245 5.68 8.06 -2.69
C ALA A 245 7.10 8.24 -2.11
N SER A 246 8.12 7.76 -2.83
CA SER A 246 9.55 7.95 -2.53
C SER A 246 10.25 8.74 -3.66
N PRO A 247 11.15 9.71 -3.37
CA PRO A 247 11.80 10.55 -4.41
C PRO A 247 12.97 9.83 -5.13
N ASN A 248 13.35 10.25 -6.34
CA ASN A 248 14.60 9.78 -6.98
C ASN A 248 15.80 10.70 -6.69
N GLU A 249 15.63 12.02 -6.79
CA GLU A 249 16.66 13.05 -6.57
C GLU A 249 16.24 14.09 -5.52
N PRO A 250 17.20 14.77 -4.83
CA PRO A 250 16.92 15.89 -3.93
C PRO A 250 16.33 17.07 -4.71
N GLY A 251 15.01 17.11 -4.84
CA GLY A 251 14.30 18.04 -5.71
C GLY A 251 13.00 17.46 -6.26
N ASP A 252 12.86 16.13 -6.23
CA ASP A 252 11.61 15.46 -6.51
C ASP A 252 10.60 15.69 -5.37
N ARG A 253 9.35 16.00 -5.72
CA ARG A 253 8.27 16.17 -4.73
C ARG A 253 8.04 14.83 -4.02
N THR A 254 8.40 14.75 -2.75
CA THR A 254 7.90 13.71 -1.85
C THR A 254 6.46 14.02 -1.49
N GLY A 255 5.56 13.05 -1.54
CA GLY A 255 4.20 13.20 -1.02
C GLY A 255 4.19 13.67 0.44
N VAL A 256 2.99 13.87 1.00
CA VAL A 256 2.74 14.37 2.37
C VAL A 256 3.49 13.59 3.48
N ILE A 257 4.09 12.44 3.15
CA ILE A 257 4.89 11.64 4.09
C ILE A 257 6.14 12.32 4.59
N ASN A 258 6.77 13.31 3.95
CA ASN A 258 8.01 13.85 4.55
C ASN A 258 7.76 14.38 5.98
N ARG A 259 6.53 14.88 6.22
CA ARG A 259 6.07 15.31 7.55
C ARG A 259 5.69 14.13 8.47
N LEU A 260 4.99 13.12 7.95
CA LEU A 260 4.60 11.93 8.74
C LEU A 260 5.79 11.00 9.04
N PHE A 261 6.75 10.89 8.14
CA PHE A 261 8.01 10.18 8.33
C PHE A 261 8.89 10.88 9.34
N PHE A 262 9.03 12.20 9.29
CA PHE A 262 9.75 12.93 10.32
C PHE A 262 9.14 12.68 11.71
N LEU A 263 7.80 12.68 11.79
CA LEU A 263 7.08 12.36 13.03
C LEU A 263 7.28 10.89 13.45
N SER A 264 7.20 9.95 12.52
CA SER A 264 7.36 8.50 12.76
C SER A 264 8.79 8.16 13.20
N ASP A 265 9.81 8.67 12.52
CA ASP A 265 11.20 8.42 12.89
C ASP A 265 11.53 9.10 14.22
N ARG A 266 11.07 10.34 14.45
CA ARG A 266 11.23 11.00 15.75
C ARG A 266 10.54 10.22 16.88
N ALA A 267 9.33 9.72 16.64
CA ALA A 267 8.64 8.83 17.59
C ALA A 267 9.38 7.50 17.79
N GLY A 268 9.96 6.94 16.72
CA GLY A 268 10.78 5.74 16.75
C GLY A 268 12.06 5.92 17.56
N GLN A 269 12.74 7.06 17.39
CA GLN A 269 13.92 7.45 18.17
C GLN A 269 13.56 7.63 19.65
N LEU A 270 12.45 8.32 19.96
CA LEU A 270 11.95 8.45 21.33
C LEU A 270 11.61 7.09 21.95
N ARG A 271 10.95 6.20 21.20
CA ARG A 271 10.66 4.83 21.63
C ARG A 271 11.93 4.03 21.92
N ARG A 272 12.94 4.11 21.04
CA ARG A 272 14.24 3.46 21.21
C ARG A 272 14.95 3.99 22.46
N ARG A 273 14.96 5.31 22.67
CA ARG A 273 15.51 5.97 23.87
C ARG A 273 14.78 5.53 25.14
N TYR A 274 13.45 5.51 25.13
CA TYR A 274 12.66 5.08 26.28
C TYR A 274 12.90 3.60 26.63
N LYS A 275 12.93 2.72 25.63
CA LYS A 275 13.25 1.30 25.81
C LYS A 275 14.69 1.08 26.30
N ALA A 276 15.64 1.91 25.87
CA ALA A 276 17.04 1.85 26.30
C ALA A 276 17.20 2.35 27.74
N TRP A 277 16.46 3.39 28.13
CA TRP A 277 16.47 3.95 29.49
C TRP A 277 15.93 2.95 30.52
N ASN A 278 14.76 2.33 30.26
CA ASN A 278 14.21 1.33 31.16
C ASN A 278 13.28 0.34 30.44
N ARG A 279 13.74 -0.91 30.29
CA ARG A 279 13.01 -1.97 29.59
C ARG A 279 11.72 -2.39 30.32
N THR A 280 11.72 -2.38 31.65
CA THR A 280 10.56 -2.79 32.47
C THR A 280 9.47 -1.73 32.39
N ALA A 281 9.83 -0.46 32.58
CA ALA A 281 8.91 0.66 32.41
C ALA A 281 8.30 0.67 30.99
N TYR A 282 9.12 0.49 29.95
CA TYR A 282 8.62 0.39 28.58
C TYR A 282 7.61 -0.76 28.39
N ARG A 283 7.87 -1.95 28.94
CA ARG A 283 6.96 -3.10 28.84
C ARG A 283 5.64 -2.83 29.55
N LEU A 284 5.67 -2.24 30.75
CA LEU A 284 4.47 -1.88 31.51
C LEU A 284 3.66 -0.79 30.81
N THR A 285 4.31 0.27 30.32
CA THR A 285 3.64 1.32 29.53
C THR A 285 3.03 0.75 28.26
N LYS A 286 3.75 -0.10 27.53
CA LYS A 286 3.22 -0.76 26.33
C LYS A 286 2.00 -1.62 26.68
N ALA A 287 2.09 -2.45 27.72
CA ALA A 287 0.99 -3.30 28.17
C ALA A 287 -0.23 -2.48 28.62
N GLY A 288 -0.02 -1.40 29.36
CA GLY A 288 -1.08 -0.48 29.80
C GLY A 288 -1.77 0.23 28.63
N LEU A 289 -1.01 0.74 27.66
CA LEU A 289 -1.57 1.37 26.46
C LEU A 289 -2.34 0.38 25.60
N THR A 290 -1.81 -0.83 25.39
CA THR A 290 -2.51 -1.89 24.66
C THR A 290 -3.78 -2.33 25.40
N GLY A 291 -3.70 -2.53 26.71
CA GLY A 291 -4.85 -2.88 27.55
C GLY A 291 -5.91 -1.78 27.56
N GLY A 292 -5.52 -0.52 27.64
CA GLY A 292 -6.42 0.63 27.57
C GLY A 292 -7.12 0.76 26.21
N LEU A 293 -6.40 0.52 25.11
CA LEU A 293 -6.96 0.53 23.75
C LEU A 293 -7.97 -0.61 23.56
N VAL A 294 -7.61 -1.83 23.99
CA VAL A 294 -8.50 -2.99 23.95
C VAL A 294 -9.72 -2.74 24.84
N GLY A 295 -9.55 -2.21 26.05
CA GLY A 295 -10.64 -1.82 26.92
C GLY A 295 -11.57 -0.80 26.26
N ALA A 296 -11.03 0.23 25.61
CA ALA A 296 -11.83 1.23 24.92
C ALA A 296 -12.65 0.66 23.75
N LEU A 297 -12.12 -0.35 23.06
CA LEU A 297 -12.76 -1.02 21.92
C LEU A 297 -13.77 -2.11 22.33
N VAL A 298 -13.51 -2.80 23.44
CA VAL A 298 -14.29 -3.97 23.90
C VAL A 298 -15.38 -3.56 24.89
N VAL A 299 -15.22 -2.46 25.63
CA VAL A 299 -16.26 -1.96 26.55
C VAL A 299 -17.48 -1.53 25.71
N PRO A 300 -18.60 -2.25 25.81
CA PRO A 300 -19.81 -1.91 25.05
C PRO A 300 -20.27 -0.51 25.44
N SER A 301 -20.84 0.24 24.49
CA SER A 301 -21.44 1.55 24.76
C SER A 301 -22.45 1.53 25.92
N SER A 302 -23.09 0.39 26.18
CA SER A 302 -23.98 0.17 27.33
C SER A 302 -23.27 0.24 28.69
N VAL A 303 -21.99 -0.12 28.80
CA VAL A 303 -21.22 -0.03 30.05
C VAL A 303 -20.76 1.42 30.32
N ARG A 304 -20.49 2.21 29.27
CA ARG A 304 -20.21 3.65 29.42
C ARG A 304 -21.43 4.40 29.95
N THR A 305 -22.64 4.01 29.54
CA THR A 305 -23.89 4.57 30.07
C THR A 305 -24.08 4.24 31.55
N ILE A 306 -23.74 3.01 31.98
CA ILE A 306 -23.82 2.61 33.39
C ILE A 306 -22.76 3.36 34.24
N GLN A 307 -21.53 3.53 33.75
CA GLN A 307 -20.51 4.33 34.45
C GLN A 307 -20.88 5.82 34.57
N HIS A 308 -21.49 6.40 33.54
CA HIS A 308 -22.02 7.76 33.61
C HIS A 308 -23.20 7.88 34.57
N ALA A 309 -24.13 6.90 34.55
CA ALA A 309 -25.26 6.87 35.48
C ALA A 309 -24.83 6.68 36.94
N MET A 310 -23.82 5.85 37.21
CA MET A 310 -23.27 5.66 38.55
C MET A 310 -22.49 6.89 39.05
N SER A 311 -21.77 7.59 38.17
CA SER A 311 -21.05 8.82 38.52
C SER A 311 -22.00 10.01 38.74
N ALA A 312 -23.11 10.09 37.99
CA ALA A 312 -24.16 11.08 38.21
C ALA A 312 -24.91 10.86 39.54
N LYS A 313 -25.08 9.60 39.97
CA LYS A 313 -25.72 9.25 41.25
C LYS A 313 -24.81 9.51 42.46
N ALA A 314 -23.50 9.46 42.28
CA ALA A 314 -22.52 9.77 43.33
C ALA A 314 -22.32 11.28 43.56
N GLY A 315 -22.67 12.14 42.60
CA GLY A 315 -22.61 13.61 42.73
C GLY A 315 -23.87 14.29 43.29
N GLY A 316 -24.95 13.54 43.56
CA GLY A 316 -26.26 14.07 43.95
C GLY A 316 -26.52 14.20 45.45
N HIS A 317 -25.48 14.18 46.29
CA HIS A 317 -25.63 14.35 47.75
C HIS A 317 -24.81 15.55 48.24
N ALA A 318 -25.20 16.74 47.80
CA ALA A 318 -24.85 17.98 48.48
C ALA A 318 -25.96 19.02 48.29
N THR A 319 -26.60 19.33 49.42
CA THR A 319 -27.30 20.58 49.76
C THR A 319 -28.59 20.93 49.01
N ASP A 320 -29.73 20.71 49.68
CA ASP A 320 -30.83 21.68 49.66
C ASP A 320 -31.47 21.75 51.04
N ASP A 321 -30.93 22.62 51.89
CA ASP A 321 -31.58 23.11 53.10
C ASP A 321 -31.27 24.60 53.20
N ARG A 322 -32.18 25.43 52.66
CA ARG A 322 -32.54 26.79 53.11
C ARG A 322 -33.42 27.49 52.07
N GLY A 323 -34.70 27.66 52.38
CA GLY A 323 -35.61 28.46 51.54
C GLY A 323 -36.96 28.75 52.17
N ARG A 324 -37.00 29.14 53.45
CA ARG A 324 -38.22 29.61 54.13
C ARG A 324 -38.58 31.01 53.60
N ALA A 325 -39.67 31.14 52.86
CA ALA A 325 -40.28 32.43 52.50
C ALA A 325 -41.51 32.70 53.39
N PRO A 326 -41.73 33.95 53.86
CA PRO A 326 -42.87 34.29 54.71
C PRO A 326 -44.11 34.67 53.89
N ALA A 327 -45.28 34.41 54.44
CA ALA A 327 -46.59 34.78 53.90
C ALA A 327 -46.83 36.31 53.94
N PRO A 328 -47.66 36.87 53.05
CA PRO A 328 -48.30 38.15 53.28
C PRO A 328 -49.81 38.01 53.56
N SER A 329 -50.28 39.02 54.28
CA SER A 329 -51.55 39.24 54.92
C SER A 329 -52.74 39.53 53.99
N LEU A 330 -53.91 39.25 54.56
CA LEU A 330 -55.27 39.68 54.21
C LEU A 330 -55.40 41.10 53.61
N ASN A 331 -56.19 41.19 52.55
CA ASN A 331 -57.35 42.08 52.40
C ASN A 331 -58.32 41.48 51.38
#